data_AF-A0A564XUH5-F1
#
_entry.id   AF-A0A564XUH5-F1
#
_cell.length_a   1.000
_cell.length_b   1.000
_cell.length_c   1.000
_cell.angle_alpha   90.00
_cell.angle_beta   90.00
_cell.angle_gamma   90.00
#
_symmetry.space_group_name_H-M   'P 1'
#
loop_
_entity.id
_entity.type
_entity.pdbx_description
1 polymer ?
#
loop_
_entity_poly.entity_id
_entity_poly.type
_entity_poly.pdbx_seq_one_letter_code
_entity_poly.pdbx_strand_id
1 'polypeptide(L)' 'VRRELLDIFINNTESEEVGAHHIVLSASFPVFGKHLSGNDVGHVQLSRFPHEVVNTAVYYAYGGVENISPEVTI' A
#
# COMPACT_ATOMS: atom_id res chain seq x y z
N VAL A 1 16.08 10.12 11.58
CA VAL A 1 16.50 9.51 10.30
C VAL A 1 15.24 9.30 9.45
N ARG A 2 14.90 10.24 8.55
CA ARG A 2 13.76 10.15 7.62
C ARG A 2 14.26 9.59 6.28
N ARG A 3 14.71 8.33 6.26
CA ARG A 3 15.54 7.83 5.15
C ARG A 3 14.78 7.49 3.86
N GLU A 4 13.46 7.44 3.89
CA GLU A 4 12.68 6.86 2.77
C GLU A 4 11.48 7.70 2.29
N LEU A 5 11.29 8.95 2.76
CA LEU A 5 10.22 9.86 2.29
C LEU A 5 8.80 9.25 2.21
N LEU A 6 8.52 8.19 2.97
CA LEU A 6 7.21 7.55 3.04
C LEU A 6 6.18 8.57 3.56
N ASP A 7 5.12 8.77 2.77
CA ASP A 7 4.07 9.78 2.98
C ASP A 7 2.68 9.14 3.11
N ILE A 8 2.58 7.81 3.08
CA ILE A 8 1.37 7.05 3.41
C ILE A 8 1.71 5.78 4.20
N PHE A 9 0.92 5.53 5.25
CA PHE A 9 0.95 4.33 6.07
C PHE A 9 -0.40 3.61 5.97
N ILE A 10 -0.34 2.33 5.63
CA ILE A 10 -1.53 1.49 5.48
C ILE A 10 -1.60 0.52 6.66
N ASN A 11 -2.69 0.61 7.40
CA ASN A 11 -2.93 -0.16 8.60
C ASN A 11 -3.96 -1.23 8.32
N ASN A 12 -3.73 -2.42 8.85
CA ASN A 12 -4.70 -3.51 8.83
C ASN A 12 -5.25 -3.77 10.25
N THR A 13 -6.09 -4.79 10.40
CA THR A 13 -6.61 -5.22 11.72
C THR A 13 -5.56 -5.82 12.65
N GLU A 14 -4.38 -6.17 12.15
CA GLU A 14 -3.31 -6.87 12.88
C GLU A 14 -2.28 -5.90 13.47
N SER A 15 -2.53 -4.59 13.41
CA SER A 15 -1.69 -3.52 13.97
C SER A 15 -0.30 -3.36 13.34
N GLU A 16 -0.02 -4.04 12.22
CA GLU A 16 1.20 -3.86 11.45
C GLU A 16 0.96 -2.85 10.32
N GLU A 17 1.67 -1.71 10.39
CA GLU A 17 1.60 -0.66 9.38
C GLU A 17 2.57 -0.96 8.22
N VAL A 18 2.10 -0.80 7.00
CA VAL A 18 2.94 -0.84 5.78
C VAL A 18 3.12 0.58 5.28
N GLY A 19 4.36 1.08 5.33
CA GLY A 19 4.72 2.40 4.79
C GLY A 19 5.00 2.34 3.29
N ALA A 20 4.56 3.36 2.55
CA ALA A 20 4.77 3.46 1.10
C ALA A 20 4.90 4.92 0.62
N HIS A 21 5.23 5.08 -0.65
CA HIS A 21 5.13 6.35 -1.37
C HIS A 21 3.74 6.46 -2.02
N HIS A 22 2.97 7.47 -1.66
CA HIS A 22 1.62 7.75 -2.15
C HIS A 22 1.58 7.90 -3.67
N ILE A 23 2.61 8.52 -4.26
CA ILE A 23 2.73 8.65 -5.71
C ILE A 23 2.86 7.30 -6.41
N VAL A 24 3.57 6.35 -5.80
CA VAL A 24 3.75 4.99 -6.35
C VAL A 24 2.45 4.21 -6.25
N LEU A 25 1.78 4.27 -5.10
CA LEU A 25 0.47 3.63 -4.94
C LEU A 25 -0.58 4.22 -5.87
N SER A 26 -0.61 5.54 -6.05
CA SER A 26 -1.56 6.22 -6.94
C SER A 26 -1.40 5.82 -8.40
N ALA A 27 -0.18 5.47 -8.83
CA ALA A 27 0.09 5.02 -10.20
C ALA A 27 -0.52 3.64 -10.49
N SER A 28 -0.53 2.74 -9.49
CA SER A 28 -1.04 1.36 -9.62
C SER A 28 -2.50 1.22 -9.20
N PHE A 29 -2.94 2.04 -8.24
CA PHE A 29 -4.23 1.93 -7.57
C PHE A 29 -4.91 3.31 -7.54
N PRO A 30 -5.83 3.60 -8.48
CA PRO A 30 -6.50 4.90 -8.58
C PRO A 30 -7.27 5.32 -7.31
N VAL A 31 -7.61 4.38 -6.43
CA VAL A 31 -8.24 4.65 -5.13
C VAL A 31 -7.41 5.57 -4.23
N PHE A 32 -6.08 5.56 -4.39
CA PHE A 32 -5.18 6.48 -3.69
C PHE A 32 -4.98 7.80 -4.45
N GLY A 33 -5.56 8.02 -5.62
CA GLY A 33 -5.33 9.23 -6.43
C GLY A 33 -5.85 10.55 -5.85
N LYS A 34 -6.46 10.56 -4.65
CA LYS A 34 -6.80 11.82 -3.96
C LYS A 34 -5.52 12.45 -3.42
N HIS A 35 -5.31 13.72 -3.73
CA HIS A 35 -4.08 14.43 -3.36
C HIS A 35 -3.96 14.53 -1.82
N LEU A 36 -2.91 13.94 -1.26
CA LEU A 36 -2.38 14.37 0.03
C LEU A 36 -1.76 15.77 -0.18
N SER A 37 -2.03 16.73 0.72
CA SER A 37 -1.35 18.03 0.63
C SER A 37 0.13 17.83 0.92
N GLY A 38 1.01 18.67 0.36
CA GLY A 38 2.46 18.37 0.21
C GLY A 38 3.28 18.12 1.50
N ASN A 39 2.68 18.23 2.69
CA ASN A 39 3.30 17.86 3.97
C ASN A 39 2.48 16.85 4.79
N ASP A 40 1.34 16.37 4.26
CA ASP A 40 0.49 15.42 4.97
C ASP A 40 1.07 14.02 4.85
N VAL A 41 1.09 13.33 5.99
CA VAL A 41 1.28 11.89 6.04
C VAL A 41 -0.09 11.25 6.14
N GLY A 42 -0.47 10.48 5.12
CA GLY A 42 -1.74 9.76 5.09
C GLY A 42 -1.70 8.50 5.94
N HIS A 43 -2.73 8.26 6.74
CA HIS A 43 -2.96 6.96 7.38
C HIS A 43 -4.26 6.36 6.84
N VAL A 44 -4.20 5.15 6.31
CA VAL A 44 -5.36 4.46 5.71
C VAL A 44 -5.59 3.13 6.40
N GLN A 45 -6.78 2.92 6.97
CA GLN A 45 -7.18 1.64 7.54
C GLN A 45 -7.86 0.78 6.47
N LEU A 46 -7.27 -0.36 6.14
CA LEU A 46 -7.80 -1.37 5.22
C LEU A 46 -8.21 -2.64 5.98
N SER A 47 -9.22 -2.53 6.84
CA SER A 47 -9.63 -3.61 7.76
C SER A 47 -10.15 -4.89 7.10
N ARG A 48 -10.41 -4.85 5.79
CA ARG A 48 -10.91 -5.99 5.01
C ARG A 48 -9.81 -6.88 4.46
N PHE A 49 -8.54 -6.45 4.54
CA PHE A 49 -7.42 -7.15 3.92
C PHE A 49 -6.39 -7.59 4.97
N PRO A 50 -5.92 -8.86 4.92
CA PRO A 50 -4.80 -9.33 5.75
C PRO A 50 -3.52 -8.55 5.49
N HIS A 51 -2.56 -8.57 6.43
CA HIS A 51 -1.28 -7.86 6.28
C HIS A 51 -0.55 -8.28 5.01
N GLU A 52 -0.50 -9.60 4.77
CA GLU A 52 0.20 -10.18 3.63
C GLU A 52 -0.34 -9.65 2.30
N VAL A 53 -1.66 -9.49 2.17
CA VAL A 53 -2.30 -8.96 0.95
C VAL A 53 -1.92 -7.49 0.74
N VAL A 54 -1.91 -6.69 1.82
CA VAL A 54 -1.50 -5.27 1.76
C VAL A 54 -0.01 -5.17 1.37
N ASN A 55 0.86 -5.94 2.03
CA ASN A 55 2.29 -5.93 1.76
C ASN A 55 2.60 -6.36 0.32
N THR A 56 1.89 -7.38 -0.16
CA THR A 56 2.01 -7.92 -1.53
C THR A 56 1.57 -6.88 -2.57
N ALA A 57 0.42 -6.21 -2.37
CA ALA A 57 -0.03 -5.13 -3.22
C ALA A 57 0.93 -3.92 -3.26
N VAL A 58 1.55 -3.57 -2.12
CA VAL A 58 2.58 -2.54 -2.05
C VAL A 58 3.81 -2.97 -2.84
N TYR A 59 4.28 -4.21 -2.66
CA TYR A 59 5.39 -4.79 -3.42
C TYR A 59 5.14 -4.78 -4.93
N TYR A 60 3.93 -5.16 -5.37
CA TYR A 60 3.49 -5.07 -6.75
C TYR A 60 3.59 -3.63 -7.30
N ALA A 61 3.13 -2.64 -6.54
CA ALA A 61 3.16 -1.24 -6.99
C ALA A 61 4.59 -0.70 -7.21
N TYR A 62 5.60 -1.25 -6.52
CA TYR A 62 7.02 -0.92 -6.76
C TYR A 62 7.62 -1.65 -7.98
N GLY A 63 6.82 -2.37 -8.76
CA GLY A 63 7.28 -3.15 -9.90
C GLY A 63 7.61 -4.60 -9.57
N GLY A 64 7.20 -5.09 -8.39
CA GLY A 64 7.23 -6.51 -8.08
C GLY A 64 6.36 -7.31 -9.05
N VAL A 65 6.92 -8.36 -9.64
CA VAL A 65 6.14 -9.34 -10.41
C VAL A 65 5.47 -10.29 -9.44
N GLU A 66 4.15 -10.18 -9.28
CA GLU A 66 3.39 -11.21 -8.59
C GLU A 66 3.19 -12.42 -9.49
N ASN A 67 3.60 -13.59 -8.99
CA ASN A 67 3.25 -14.86 -9.57
C ASN A 67 1.81 -15.17 -9.09
N ILE A 68 0.82 -14.70 -9.83
CA ILE A 68 -0.59 -15.04 -9.58
C ILE A 68 -0.76 -16.54 -9.85
N SER A 69 -0.63 -17.35 -8.79
CA SER A 69 -0.95 -18.78 -8.87
C SER A 69 -2.43 -18.92 -9.21
N PRO A 70 -2.81 -19.73 -10.22
CA PRO A 70 -4.19 -19.92 -10.66
C PRO A 70 -5.08 -20.62 -9.62
N GLU A 71 -4.52 -21.05 -8.48
CA GLU A 71 -5.21 -21.77 -7.41
C GLU A 71 -6.20 -20.89 -6.63
N VAL A 72 -6.19 -19.57 -6.83
CA VAL A 72 -7.24 -18.66 -6.34
C VAL A 72 -8.31 -18.46 -7.44
N THR A 73 -8.98 -19.54 -7.81
CA THR A 73 -10.23 -19.48 -8.56
C THR A 73 -11.30 -20.14 -7.71
N ILE A 74 -12.25 -19.35 -7.19
CA ILE A 74 -13.48 -19.82 -6.52
C ILE A 74 -14.48 -20.26 -7.58
#